data_AF-A0A7M3ZWD1-F1
#
_entry.id   AF-A0A7M3ZWD1-F1
#
_cell.length_a   1.000
_cell.length_b   1.000
_cell.length_c   1.000
_cell.angle_alpha   90.00
_cell.angle_beta   90.00
_cell.angle_gamma   90.00
#
_symmetry.space_group_name_H-M   'P 1'
#
loop_
_entity.id
_entity.type
_entity.pdbx_description
1 polymer ?
#
loop_
_entity_poly.entity_id
_entity_poly.type
_entity_poly.pdbx_seq_one_letter_code
_entity_poly.pdbx_strand_id
1 'polypeptide(L)'
;MSIKVLVANRGEIACRILRACREAGHPTVAVCAANDVGGLFTEMADEVVLLNGESIGETYLDQEQIIKAALQTGATAVHPGFGFLSERADFATAVDAAGLTWIGPSAMAIEKMGDKMTARQTMRAAGVPVIPGEEVEEEDEATALEALRQASERVGYPLLLKASSGGGGKGMRAVHGPSEFDQAAAGARREAIAAFGDGRVYIERLLSGSKHVEIQVLADQHGRTIHLGERECSVQRRHQKVFEEAPGPTMTDELREAMGQAAVAAAEAVNYVGAGTVEFLLAPSGEFFFLEMNTRIQVEHPVTELVTGVDIVREQLRIAAGEPMSCGRLMMRGHAIEVRLYAEDAANGFLPSIGPLAVFRPPEGPGIRLDTGVREGDEVTPDYDPMLAKLIVWAPSRVEALEKMRRALDEFIVLGTTTNIEFLRDLCDAQPVVNGTTTTTTIDDVWPSGWNPPSSPVLEEAALLAAASAETLGLHRTQTGTASVSSENGPVSPFNTLSRRYP
;
A
#
# COMPACT_ATOMS: atom_id res chain seq x y z
N MET A 1 15.96 -21.80 12.14
CA MET A 1 15.91 -21.51 13.60
C MET A 1 14.57 -20.83 13.89
N SER A 2 13.92 -21.09 15.03
CA SER A 2 12.70 -20.35 15.37
C SER A 2 13.08 -18.95 15.86
N ILE A 3 12.74 -17.91 15.11
CA ILE A 3 12.82 -16.51 15.56
C ILE A 3 11.52 -16.12 16.27
N LYS A 4 11.60 -15.19 17.24
CA LYS A 4 10.42 -14.53 17.82
C LYS A 4 10.32 -13.12 17.26
N VAL A 5 9.20 -12.78 16.65
CA VAL A 5 9.05 -11.57 15.83
C VAL A 5 8.17 -10.56 16.54
N LEU A 6 8.72 -9.37 16.79
CA LEU A 6 7.91 -8.20 17.14
C LEU A 6 7.47 -7.48 15.87
N VAL A 7 6.17 -7.23 15.76
CA VAL A 7 5.60 -6.46 14.65
C VAL A 7 5.45 -5.01 15.08
N ALA A 8 6.30 -4.13 14.54
CA ALA A 8 6.33 -2.70 14.86
C ALA A 8 5.35 -1.93 13.96
N ASN A 9 4.08 -2.36 13.96
CA ASN A 9 3.01 -1.79 13.14
C ASN A 9 1.63 -2.14 13.73
N ARG A 10 0.56 -1.69 13.07
CA ARG A 10 -0.84 -1.93 13.45
C ARG A 10 -1.70 -2.34 12.25
N GLY A 11 -3.00 -2.53 12.48
CA GLY A 11 -4.00 -2.72 11.43
C GLY A 11 -3.78 -3.97 10.58
N GLU A 12 -4.10 -3.89 9.29
CA GLU A 12 -4.10 -5.05 8.39
C GLU A 12 -2.71 -5.66 8.23
N ILE A 13 -1.67 -4.82 8.08
CA ILE A 13 -0.31 -5.31 7.85
C ILE A 13 0.24 -6.03 9.07
N ALA A 14 -0.12 -5.59 10.27
CA ALA A 14 0.20 -6.33 11.48
C ALA A 14 -0.47 -7.71 11.46
N CYS A 15 -1.77 -7.79 11.13
CA CYS A 15 -2.48 -9.06 10.99
C CYS A 15 -1.81 -9.98 9.94
N ARG A 16 -1.42 -9.42 8.78
CA ARG A 16 -0.74 -10.14 7.68
C ARG A 16 0.59 -10.75 8.11
N ILE A 17 1.40 -10.00 8.85
CA ILE A 17 2.71 -10.45 9.35
C ILE A 17 2.52 -11.52 10.44
N LEU A 18 1.61 -11.28 11.39
CA LEU A 18 1.29 -12.24 12.45
C LEU A 18 0.84 -13.59 11.89
N ARG A 19 0.02 -13.59 10.82
CA ARG A 19 -0.38 -14.83 10.10
C ARG A 19 0.83 -15.56 9.52
N ALA A 20 1.71 -14.86 8.79
CA ALA A 20 2.91 -15.45 8.21
C ALA A 20 3.83 -16.06 9.28
N CYS A 21 4.04 -15.34 10.39
CA CYS A 21 4.82 -15.84 11.52
C CYS A 21 4.20 -17.12 12.10
N ARG A 22 2.88 -17.14 12.33
CA ARG A 22 2.17 -18.30 12.88
C ARG A 22 2.27 -19.53 11.97
N GLU A 23 2.09 -19.34 10.67
CA GLU A 23 2.23 -20.40 9.65
C GLU A 23 3.68 -20.93 9.53
N ALA A 24 4.66 -20.07 9.78
CA ALA A 24 6.08 -20.42 9.84
C ALA A 24 6.52 -21.01 11.21
N GLY A 25 5.63 -21.02 12.21
CA GLY A 25 5.93 -21.50 13.56
C GLY A 25 6.80 -20.55 14.39
N HIS A 26 6.76 -19.24 14.09
CA HIS A 26 7.46 -18.20 14.82
C HIS A 26 6.54 -17.54 15.86
N PRO A 27 6.91 -17.50 17.15
CA PRO A 27 6.17 -16.76 18.15
C PRO A 27 6.15 -15.26 17.84
N THR A 28 5.09 -14.58 18.26
CA THR A 28 4.78 -13.21 17.83
C THR A 28 4.56 -12.26 18.99
N VAL A 29 4.95 -11.00 18.78
CA VAL A 29 4.68 -9.89 19.69
C VAL A 29 4.04 -8.75 18.90
N ALA A 30 2.90 -8.25 19.36
CA ALA A 30 2.34 -6.99 18.87
C ALA A 30 2.65 -5.85 19.84
N VAL A 31 2.93 -4.67 19.32
CA VAL A 31 2.89 -3.42 20.09
C VAL A 31 1.59 -2.69 19.79
N CYS A 32 0.95 -2.13 20.81
CA CYS A 32 -0.28 -1.35 20.60
C CYS A 32 -0.29 -0.04 21.39
N ALA A 33 -0.90 1.00 20.83
CA ALA A 33 -1.28 2.19 21.59
C ALA A 33 -2.55 1.94 22.41
N ALA A 34 -2.87 2.81 23.37
CA ALA A 34 -4.01 2.64 24.26
C ALA A 34 -5.37 2.57 23.53
N ASN A 35 -5.51 3.29 22.42
CA ASN A 35 -6.69 3.29 21.55
C ASN A 35 -6.76 2.09 20.58
N ASP A 36 -5.70 1.28 20.46
CA ASP A 36 -5.68 0.04 19.67
C ASP A 36 -5.88 -1.22 20.55
N VAL A 37 -6.09 -1.06 21.86
CA VAL A 37 -6.35 -2.19 22.77
C VAL A 37 -7.63 -2.91 22.37
N GLY A 38 -7.53 -4.22 22.11
CA GLY A 38 -8.65 -5.03 21.63
C GLY A 38 -8.83 -5.01 20.11
N GLY A 39 -7.95 -4.33 19.37
CA GLY A 39 -7.92 -4.41 17.91
C GLY A 39 -7.53 -5.82 17.44
N LEU A 40 -7.97 -6.20 16.24
CA LEU A 40 -7.83 -7.56 15.69
C LEU A 40 -6.39 -8.10 15.78
N PHE A 41 -5.40 -7.29 15.42
CA PHE A 41 -3.99 -7.71 15.45
C PHE A 41 -3.48 -8.02 16.87
N THR A 42 -4.03 -7.37 17.90
CA THR A 42 -3.62 -7.62 19.30
C THR A 42 -4.08 -8.99 19.78
N GLU A 43 -5.26 -9.44 19.33
CA GLU A 43 -5.78 -10.78 19.66
C GLU A 43 -5.08 -11.91 18.89
N MET A 44 -4.54 -11.59 17.72
CA MET A 44 -3.83 -12.55 16.88
C MET A 44 -2.41 -12.87 17.38
N ALA A 45 -1.79 -11.93 18.09
CA ALA A 45 -0.43 -12.06 18.60
C ALA A 45 -0.37 -12.96 19.84
N ASP A 46 0.76 -13.64 20.05
CA ASP A 46 0.97 -14.48 21.24
C ASP A 46 1.19 -13.63 22.50
N GLU A 47 1.85 -12.48 22.35
CA GLU A 47 2.08 -11.49 23.40
C GLU A 47 1.79 -10.08 22.87
N VAL A 48 1.30 -9.19 23.74
CA VAL A 48 0.99 -7.79 23.42
C VAL A 48 1.68 -6.88 24.42
N VAL A 49 2.35 -5.84 23.91
CA VAL A 49 2.97 -4.79 24.74
C VAL A 49 2.27 -3.46 24.48
N LEU A 50 1.71 -2.88 25.54
CA LEU A 50 1.12 -1.55 25.49
C LEU A 50 2.23 -0.49 25.45
N LEU A 51 2.14 0.40 24.46
CA LEU A 51 2.98 1.56 24.32
C LEU A 51 2.45 2.72 25.19
N ASN A 52 3.35 3.47 25.80
CA ASN A 52 3.06 4.66 26.58
C ASN A 52 3.00 5.88 25.66
N GLY A 53 1.92 6.66 25.75
CA GLY A 53 1.72 7.86 24.95
C GLY A 53 0.31 7.93 24.41
N GLU A 54 -0.07 9.10 23.89
CA GLU A 54 -1.39 9.31 23.26
C GLU A 54 -1.25 9.57 21.76
N SER A 55 -0.13 10.16 21.32
CA SER A 55 0.12 10.45 19.92
C SER A 55 0.83 9.31 19.18
N ILE A 56 0.73 9.30 17.85
CA ILE A 56 1.52 8.42 16.98
C ILE A 56 3.03 8.61 17.22
N GLY A 57 3.45 9.85 17.51
CA GLY A 57 4.84 10.21 17.81
C GLY A 57 5.41 9.53 19.05
N GLU A 58 4.60 9.44 20.10
CA GLU A 58 4.97 8.83 21.40
C GLU A 58 4.79 7.30 21.41
N THR A 59 4.09 6.75 20.41
CA THR A 59 3.76 5.32 20.33
C THR A 59 4.46 4.67 19.14
N TYR A 60 3.78 4.58 17.98
CA TYR A 60 4.26 3.85 16.81
C TYR A 60 5.50 4.44 16.13
N LEU A 61 5.90 5.67 16.49
CA LEU A 61 7.15 6.29 16.03
C LEU A 61 8.25 6.37 17.11
N ASP A 62 7.98 5.87 18.33
CA ASP A 62 8.96 5.82 19.41
C ASP A 62 9.84 4.57 19.29
N GLN A 63 11.00 4.76 18.64
CA GLN A 63 11.99 3.72 18.38
C GLN A 63 12.50 3.06 19.68
N GLU A 64 12.78 3.86 20.71
CA GLU A 64 13.34 3.37 21.98
C GLU A 64 12.35 2.45 22.68
N GLN A 65 11.07 2.85 22.68
CA GLN A 65 10.01 2.10 23.33
C GLN A 65 9.72 0.77 22.63
N ILE A 66 9.74 0.76 21.29
CA ILE A 66 9.57 -0.47 20.49
C ILE A 66 10.75 -1.43 20.70
N ILE A 67 11.99 -0.94 20.69
CA ILE A 67 13.17 -1.77 20.97
C ILE A 67 13.12 -2.34 22.39
N LYS A 68 12.73 -1.52 23.37
CA LYS A 68 12.54 -1.97 24.75
C LYS A 68 11.48 -3.07 24.85
N ALA A 69 10.36 -2.94 24.14
CA ALA A 69 9.31 -3.96 24.07
C ALA A 69 9.84 -5.28 23.48
N ALA A 70 10.64 -5.21 22.41
CA ALA A 70 11.26 -6.39 21.81
C ALA A 70 12.19 -7.11 22.79
N LEU A 71 13.06 -6.37 23.48
CA LEU A 71 14.00 -6.93 24.45
C LEU A 71 13.29 -7.54 25.67
N GLN A 72 12.25 -6.89 26.19
CA GLN A 72 11.50 -7.36 27.36
C GLN A 72 10.73 -8.65 27.10
N THR A 73 10.24 -8.83 25.88
CA THR A 73 9.50 -10.03 25.46
C THR A 73 10.42 -11.13 24.94
N GLY A 74 11.72 -10.86 24.78
CA GLY A 74 12.67 -11.80 24.18
C GLY A 74 12.43 -12.02 22.69
N ALA A 75 11.81 -11.07 21.99
CA ALA A 75 11.81 -11.05 20.54
C ALA A 75 13.25 -10.95 20.02
N THR A 76 13.52 -11.61 18.90
CA THR A 76 14.84 -11.63 18.27
C THR A 76 14.86 -10.91 16.93
N ALA A 77 13.69 -10.52 16.42
CA ALA A 77 13.56 -9.81 15.15
C ALA A 77 12.42 -8.79 15.22
N VAL A 78 12.53 -7.71 14.44
CA VAL A 78 11.52 -6.67 14.31
C VAL A 78 11.08 -6.59 12.85
N HIS A 79 9.78 -6.77 12.60
CA HIS A 79 9.19 -6.54 11.29
C HIS A 79 8.43 -5.22 11.31
N PRO A 80 8.79 -4.24 10.46
CA PRO A 80 8.20 -2.91 10.54
C PRO A 80 6.93 -2.73 9.68
N GLY A 81 6.49 -3.74 8.94
CA GLY A 81 5.41 -3.60 7.95
C GLY A 81 5.69 -2.50 6.91
N PHE A 82 4.69 -1.63 6.71
CA PHE A 82 4.80 -0.43 5.87
C PHE A 82 4.32 0.81 6.62
N GLY A 83 4.76 2.00 6.19
CA GLY A 83 4.51 3.23 6.93
C GLY A 83 5.23 3.25 8.29
N PHE A 84 4.90 4.22 9.14
CA PHE A 84 5.57 4.43 10.43
C PHE A 84 7.10 4.45 10.30
N LEU A 85 7.78 3.48 10.91
CA LEU A 85 9.24 3.37 10.97
C LEU A 85 9.84 2.45 9.89
N SER A 86 9.04 1.92 8.95
CA SER A 86 9.52 0.93 7.97
C SER A 86 10.61 1.42 7.02
N GLU A 87 10.70 2.73 6.80
CA GLU A 87 11.71 3.36 5.93
C GLU A 87 12.59 4.32 6.73
N ARG A 88 12.80 4.02 8.02
CA ARG A 88 13.64 4.81 8.92
C ARG A 88 14.98 4.12 9.13
N ALA A 89 16.00 4.63 8.43
CA ALA A 89 17.37 4.10 8.48
C ALA A 89 17.97 4.15 9.90
N ASP A 90 17.63 5.18 10.66
CA ASP A 90 18.00 5.32 12.07
C ASP A 90 17.37 4.22 12.94
N PHE A 91 16.11 3.86 12.67
CA PHE A 91 15.46 2.76 13.38
C PHE A 91 16.06 1.40 13.04
N ALA A 92 16.30 1.11 11.75
CA ALA A 92 16.96 -0.12 11.33
C ALA A 92 18.34 -0.26 12.01
N THR A 93 19.12 0.82 12.05
CA THR A 93 20.42 0.88 12.75
C THR A 93 20.26 0.62 14.25
N ALA A 94 19.26 1.21 14.89
CA ALA A 94 19.01 1.03 16.32
C ALA A 94 18.58 -0.41 16.68
N VAL A 95 17.78 -1.05 15.82
CA VAL A 95 17.38 -2.46 15.96
C VAL A 95 18.61 -3.37 15.88
N ASP A 96 19.47 -3.19 14.87
CA ASP A 96 20.71 -3.96 14.73
C ASP A 96 21.66 -3.73 15.92
N ALA A 97 21.80 -2.47 16.37
CA ALA A 97 22.63 -2.11 17.53
C ALA A 97 22.11 -2.72 18.86
N ALA A 98 20.81 -2.99 18.96
CA ALA A 98 20.20 -3.70 20.07
C ALA A 98 20.36 -5.23 20.00
N GLY A 99 21.02 -5.76 18.95
CA GLY A 99 21.22 -7.19 18.74
C GLY A 99 19.98 -7.92 18.23
N LEU A 100 19.01 -7.19 17.67
CA LEU A 100 17.80 -7.72 17.06
C LEU A 100 17.97 -7.76 15.53
N THR A 101 17.32 -8.71 14.87
CA THR A 101 17.29 -8.75 13.40
C THR A 101 16.26 -7.79 12.83
N TRP A 102 16.70 -6.82 12.02
CA TRP A 102 15.81 -6.03 11.18
C TRP A 102 15.27 -6.86 10.00
N ILE A 103 13.94 -7.02 9.91
CA ILE A 103 13.28 -7.71 8.78
C ILE A 103 12.99 -6.68 7.68
N GLY A 104 14.02 -6.34 6.93
CA GLY A 104 13.99 -5.36 5.84
C GLY A 104 15.38 -5.13 5.25
N PRO A 105 15.53 -4.17 4.33
CA PRO A 105 16.84 -3.82 3.77
C PRO A 105 17.72 -3.11 4.79
N SER A 106 19.03 -3.06 4.50
CA SER A 106 19.99 -2.37 5.36
C SER A 106 19.68 -0.87 5.52
N ALA A 107 20.09 -0.28 6.65
CA ALA A 107 19.96 1.16 6.89
C ALA A 107 20.58 2.01 5.76
N MET A 108 21.72 1.56 5.20
CA MET A 108 22.34 2.21 4.05
C MET A 108 21.44 2.21 2.81
N ALA A 109 20.77 1.11 2.52
CA ALA A 109 19.85 1.03 1.38
C ALA A 109 18.63 1.94 1.59
N ILE A 110 18.07 1.95 2.81
CA ILE A 110 16.96 2.84 3.20
C ILE A 110 17.37 4.31 3.03
N GLU A 111 18.52 4.72 3.55
CA GLU A 111 19.01 6.10 3.47
C GLU A 111 19.27 6.54 2.01
N LYS A 112 19.99 5.72 1.24
CA LYS A 112 20.31 6.04 -0.16
C LYS A 112 19.07 6.15 -1.05
N MET A 113 18.04 5.35 -0.79
CA MET A 113 16.81 5.36 -1.59
C MET A 113 15.77 6.35 -1.07
N GLY A 114 15.84 6.73 0.21
CA GLY A 114 14.98 7.77 0.79
C GLY A 114 15.34 9.18 0.32
N ASP A 115 16.61 9.44 0.00
CA ASP A 115 17.03 10.70 -0.62
C ASP A 115 16.86 10.68 -2.14
N LYS A 116 15.96 11.51 -2.67
CA LYS A 116 15.57 11.49 -4.09
C LYS A 116 16.74 11.72 -5.04
N MET A 117 17.66 12.61 -4.70
CA MET A 117 18.79 12.96 -5.57
C MET A 117 19.82 11.84 -5.57
N THR A 118 20.19 11.34 -4.38
CA THR A 118 21.08 10.19 -4.22
C THR A 118 20.51 8.95 -4.89
N ALA A 119 19.21 8.68 -4.74
CA ALA A 119 18.52 7.59 -5.40
C ALA A 119 18.65 7.71 -6.93
N ARG A 120 18.32 8.87 -7.51
CA ARG A 120 18.43 9.11 -8.96
C ARG A 120 19.85 8.96 -9.49
N GLN A 121 20.84 9.52 -8.79
CA GLN A 121 22.25 9.37 -9.17
C GLN A 121 22.69 7.90 -9.12
N THR A 122 22.29 7.17 -8.09
CA THR A 122 22.55 5.73 -7.93
C THR A 122 21.91 4.94 -9.07
N MET A 123 20.64 5.20 -9.39
CA MET A 123 19.92 4.55 -10.49
C MET A 123 20.57 4.82 -11.85
N ARG A 124 20.95 6.07 -12.12
CA ARG A 124 21.66 6.44 -13.35
C ARG A 124 22.99 5.70 -13.46
N ALA A 125 23.76 5.60 -12.37
CA ALA A 125 25.02 4.86 -12.34
C ALA A 125 24.83 3.35 -12.54
N ALA A 126 23.68 2.81 -12.12
CA ALA A 126 23.29 1.41 -12.31
C ALA A 126 22.70 1.12 -13.70
N GLY A 127 22.61 2.11 -14.59
CA GLY A 127 22.01 1.95 -15.92
C GLY A 127 20.48 1.86 -15.92
N VAL A 128 19.84 2.16 -14.79
CA VAL A 128 18.38 2.21 -14.68
C VAL A 128 17.89 3.51 -15.35
N PRO A 129 16.93 3.45 -16.28
CA PRO A 129 16.40 4.65 -16.92
C PRO A 129 15.83 5.62 -15.88
N VAL A 130 16.31 6.86 -15.86
CA VAL A 130 15.79 7.95 -15.02
C VAL A 130 15.16 9.02 -15.91
N ILE A 131 14.16 9.74 -15.40
CA ILE A 131 13.51 10.82 -16.17
C ILE A 131 14.60 11.82 -16.60
N PRO A 132 14.68 12.19 -17.89
CA PRO A 132 15.62 13.21 -18.35
C PRO A 132 15.41 14.50 -17.56
N GLY A 133 16.46 14.95 -16.89
CA GLY A 133 16.40 16.10 -16.00
C GLY A 133 17.76 16.48 -15.43
N GLU A 134 17.84 17.72 -14.96
CA GLU A 134 19.03 18.39 -14.48
C GLU A 134 18.73 19.08 -13.15
N GLU A 135 19.69 19.05 -12.22
CA GLU A 135 19.64 19.87 -11.01
C GLU A 135 20.42 21.16 -11.27
N VAL A 136 19.87 22.28 -10.82
CA VAL A 136 20.60 23.56 -10.80
C VAL A 136 21.11 23.80 -9.39
N GLU A 137 22.42 23.65 -9.21
CA GLU A 137 23.12 23.80 -7.92
C GLU A 137 23.44 25.26 -7.56
N GLU A 138 23.18 26.20 -8.47
CA GLU A 138 23.47 27.62 -8.30
C GLU A 138 22.59 28.26 -7.21
N GLU A 139 23.22 28.91 -6.23
CA GLU A 139 22.53 29.55 -5.11
C GLU A 139 22.16 31.02 -5.37
N ASP A 140 22.94 31.76 -6.17
CA ASP A 140 22.63 33.14 -6.51
C ASP A 140 21.41 33.21 -7.44
N GLU A 141 20.48 34.13 -7.18
CA GLU A 141 19.21 34.16 -7.89
C GLU A 141 19.36 34.41 -9.39
N ALA A 142 20.27 35.31 -9.78
CA ALA A 142 20.46 35.65 -11.19
C ALA A 142 21.15 34.51 -11.95
N THR A 143 22.19 33.89 -11.36
CA THR A 143 22.88 32.76 -11.99
C THR A 143 22.00 31.51 -12.03
N ALA A 144 21.20 31.26 -10.98
CA ALA A 144 20.28 30.13 -10.92
C ALA A 144 19.19 30.22 -11.99
N LEU A 145 18.58 31.39 -12.18
CA LEU A 145 17.54 31.56 -13.21
C LEU A 145 18.12 31.38 -14.63
N GLU A 146 19.34 31.84 -14.88
CA GLU A 146 20.00 31.63 -16.18
C GLU A 146 20.37 30.15 -16.39
N ALA A 147 20.92 29.48 -15.39
CA ALA A 147 21.21 28.05 -15.44
C ALA A 147 19.93 27.22 -15.67
N LEU A 148 18.83 27.59 -15.02
CA LEU A 148 17.50 27.00 -15.22
C LEU A 148 17.02 27.19 -16.67
N ARG A 149 17.16 28.38 -17.27
CA ARG A 149 16.81 28.61 -18.68
C ARG A 149 17.61 27.68 -19.60
N GLN A 150 18.92 27.59 -19.42
CA GLN A 150 19.78 26.75 -20.25
C GLN A 150 19.43 25.26 -20.09
N ALA A 151 19.11 24.82 -18.88
CA ALA A 151 18.65 23.45 -18.63
C ALA A 151 17.28 23.18 -19.30
N SER A 152 16.39 24.18 -19.35
CA SER A 152 15.08 24.05 -20.01
C SER A 152 15.19 23.79 -21.52
N GLU A 153 16.20 24.39 -22.17
CA GLU A 153 16.46 24.17 -23.60
C GLU A 153 17.00 22.76 -23.88
N ARG A 154 17.79 22.20 -22.95
CA ARG A 154 18.34 20.84 -23.06
C ARG A 154 17.30 19.76 -22.76
N VAL A 155 16.51 19.94 -21.70
CA VAL A 155 15.45 18.99 -21.30
C VAL A 155 14.29 19.02 -22.30
N GLY A 156 13.93 20.21 -22.79
CA GLY A 156 12.81 20.42 -23.70
C GLY A 156 11.45 20.48 -23.00
N TYR A 157 10.49 21.13 -23.66
CA TYR A 157 9.12 21.29 -23.18
C TYR A 157 8.19 20.16 -23.68
N PRO A 158 7.13 19.80 -22.93
CA PRO A 158 6.77 20.32 -21.61
C PRO A 158 7.69 19.76 -20.50
N LEU A 159 7.89 20.58 -19.46
CA LEU A 159 8.80 20.26 -18.35
C LEU A 159 8.14 20.49 -16.99
N LEU A 160 8.73 19.91 -15.96
CA LEU A 160 8.30 19.96 -14.58
C LEU A 160 9.45 20.51 -13.73
N LEU A 161 9.19 21.63 -13.05
CA LEU A 161 10.09 22.21 -12.06
C LEU A 161 9.73 21.64 -10.69
N LYS A 162 10.72 21.19 -9.92
CA LYS A 162 10.56 20.61 -8.58
C LYS A 162 11.59 21.21 -7.62
N ALA A 163 11.21 21.43 -6.37
CA ALA A 163 12.21 21.70 -5.33
C ALA A 163 13.12 20.47 -5.13
N SER A 164 14.44 20.66 -5.12
CA SER A 164 15.40 19.55 -4.93
C SER A 164 15.21 18.84 -3.59
N SER A 165 14.95 19.61 -2.53
CA SER A 165 14.78 19.12 -1.16
C SER A 165 13.30 18.81 -0.80
N GLY A 166 12.40 18.76 -1.79
CA GLY A 166 10.96 18.67 -1.59
C GLY A 166 10.36 17.26 -1.64
N GLY A 167 9.51 16.93 -0.66
CA GLY A 167 8.67 15.71 -0.60
C GLY A 167 7.17 15.99 -0.77
N GLY A 168 6.38 14.99 -1.18
CA GLY A 168 4.91 15.05 -1.12
C GLY A 168 4.20 16.01 -2.10
N GLY A 169 4.78 16.25 -3.28
CA GLY A 169 4.14 17.00 -4.36
C GLY A 169 4.08 18.53 -4.19
N LYS A 170 4.62 19.08 -3.09
CA LYS A 170 4.76 20.53 -2.87
C LYS A 170 5.91 21.08 -3.71
N GLY A 171 5.77 22.30 -4.26
CA GLY A 171 6.81 22.92 -5.09
C GLY A 171 6.98 22.34 -6.49
N MET A 172 5.96 21.65 -7.04
CA MET A 172 5.97 21.15 -8.43
C MET A 172 5.21 22.11 -9.36
N ARG A 173 5.82 22.49 -10.48
CA ARG A 173 5.18 23.37 -11.49
C ARG A 173 5.39 22.83 -12.89
N ALA A 174 4.30 22.48 -13.57
CA ALA A 174 4.31 22.17 -14.99
C ALA A 174 4.53 23.45 -15.80
N VAL A 175 5.37 23.38 -16.81
CA VAL A 175 5.66 24.47 -17.75
C VAL A 175 5.52 23.91 -19.17
N HIS A 176 4.54 24.43 -19.91
CA HIS A 176 4.19 23.87 -21.22
C HIS A 176 4.95 24.55 -22.37
N GLY A 177 5.52 25.74 -22.13
CA GLY A 177 6.35 26.41 -23.11
C GLY A 177 7.23 27.52 -22.54
N PRO A 178 8.15 28.06 -23.37
CA PRO A 178 9.15 29.05 -22.93
C PRO A 178 8.55 30.33 -22.32
N SER A 179 7.37 30.76 -22.76
CA SER A 179 6.71 31.98 -22.26
C SER A 179 6.29 31.91 -20.79
N GLU A 180 6.12 30.71 -20.25
CA GLU A 180 5.70 30.47 -18.87
C GLU A 180 6.90 30.29 -17.92
N PHE A 181 8.09 30.06 -18.48
CA PHE A 181 9.24 29.53 -17.76
C PHE A 181 9.71 30.46 -16.65
N ASP A 182 9.95 31.74 -16.95
CA ASP A 182 10.57 32.68 -16.00
C ASP A 182 9.73 32.86 -14.74
N GLN A 183 8.41 32.97 -14.91
CA GLN A 183 7.48 33.10 -13.80
C GLN A 183 7.40 31.80 -12.99
N ALA A 184 7.39 30.65 -13.66
CA ALA A 184 7.34 29.35 -13.01
C ALA A 184 8.63 29.04 -12.22
N ALA A 185 9.81 29.33 -12.79
CA ALA A 185 11.12 29.15 -12.17
C ALA A 185 11.30 30.02 -10.92
N ALA A 186 11.00 31.33 -11.03
CA ALA A 186 11.04 32.23 -9.87
C ALA A 186 10.00 31.86 -8.79
N GLY A 187 8.86 31.30 -9.20
CA GLY A 187 7.84 30.75 -8.29
C GLY A 187 8.33 29.52 -7.54
N ALA A 188 8.82 28.52 -8.27
CA ALA A 188 9.33 27.25 -7.71
C ALA A 188 10.47 27.50 -6.71
N ARG A 189 11.42 28.37 -7.05
CA ARG A 189 12.54 28.71 -6.17
C ARG A 189 12.11 29.39 -4.88
N ARG A 190 11.21 30.38 -4.94
CA ARG A 190 10.68 31.04 -3.72
C ARG A 190 9.95 30.06 -2.82
N GLU A 191 9.18 29.14 -3.41
CA GLU A 191 8.47 28.11 -2.67
C GLU A 191 9.42 27.10 -2.02
N ALA A 192 10.48 26.69 -2.73
CA ALA A 192 11.53 25.82 -2.21
C ALA A 192 12.25 26.46 -1.00
N ILE A 193 12.65 27.73 -1.11
CA ILE A 193 13.27 28.47 0.00
C ILE A 193 12.30 28.59 1.19
N ALA A 194 11.04 28.95 0.94
CA ALA A 194 10.07 29.15 2.01
C ALA A 194 9.71 27.84 2.73
N ALA A 195 9.67 26.72 2.01
CA ALA A 195 9.29 25.43 2.57
C ALA A 195 10.48 24.65 3.18
N PHE A 196 11.67 24.76 2.59
CA PHE A 196 12.82 23.89 2.90
C PHE A 196 14.11 24.65 3.23
N GLY A 197 14.12 25.98 3.15
CA GLY A 197 15.34 26.79 3.34
C GLY A 197 16.37 26.63 2.21
N ASP A 198 16.02 25.93 1.14
CA ASP A 198 16.89 25.57 0.02
C ASP A 198 16.24 25.99 -1.31
N GLY A 199 16.94 26.84 -2.07
CA GLY A 199 16.45 27.39 -3.33
C GLY A 199 16.78 26.57 -4.57
N ARG A 200 17.41 25.41 -4.43
CA ARG A 200 17.74 24.55 -5.57
C ARG A 200 16.49 23.97 -6.20
N VAL A 201 16.46 24.02 -7.53
CA VAL A 201 15.35 23.55 -8.35
C VAL A 201 15.86 22.50 -9.31
N TYR A 202 15.15 21.39 -9.35
CA TYR A 202 15.32 20.30 -10.29
C TYR A 202 14.35 20.49 -11.46
N ILE A 203 14.85 20.34 -12.68
CA ILE A 203 14.07 20.43 -13.92
C ILE A 203 14.06 19.07 -14.60
N GLU A 204 12.87 18.57 -14.94
CA GLU A 204 12.73 17.29 -15.64
C GLU A 204 11.65 17.33 -16.71
N ARG A 205 11.70 16.37 -17.63
CA ARG A 205 10.67 16.19 -18.65
C ARG A 205 9.32 15.88 -18.01
N LEU A 206 8.28 16.62 -18.38
CA LEU A 206 6.92 16.33 -17.93
C LEU A 206 6.35 15.15 -18.72
N LEU A 207 6.15 14.01 -18.07
CA LEU A 207 5.49 12.86 -18.66
C LEU A 207 3.96 13.04 -18.56
N SER A 208 3.29 13.07 -19.70
CA SER A 208 1.81 13.13 -19.79
C SER A 208 1.24 11.77 -20.18
N GLY A 209 0.10 11.40 -19.59
CA GLY A 209 -0.55 10.12 -19.87
C GLY A 209 0.28 8.89 -19.45
N SER A 210 1.15 9.04 -18.45
CA SER A 210 1.94 7.92 -17.95
C SER A 210 1.10 6.99 -17.07
N LYS A 211 1.49 5.72 -17.10
CA LYS A 211 1.09 4.71 -16.14
C LYS A 211 2.08 4.67 -14.98
N HIS A 212 1.59 4.36 -13.79
CA HIS A 212 2.43 4.03 -12.66
C HIS A 212 2.57 2.51 -12.64
N VAL A 213 3.76 2.01 -12.94
CA VAL A 213 4.07 0.58 -12.99
C VAL A 213 5.23 0.31 -12.06
N GLU A 214 5.13 -0.72 -11.25
CA GLU A 214 6.13 -1.01 -10.24
C GLU A 214 6.52 -2.49 -10.25
N ILE A 215 7.78 -2.77 -9.89
CA ILE A 215 8.36 -4.10 -9.96
C ILE A 215 8.69 -4.57 -8.55
N GLN A 216 8.12 -5.72 -8.17
CA GLN A 216 8.48 -6.38 -6.93
C GLN A 216 9.87 -6.99 -7.04
N VAL A 217 10.77 -6.67 -6.10
CA VAL A 217 12.08 -7.32 -5.98
C VAL A 217 12.18 -8.11 -4.68
N LEU A 218 12.94 -9.20 -4.72
CA LEU A 218 13.41 -9.94 -3.56
C LEU A 218 14.91 -10.16 -3.68
N ALA A 219 15.65 -9.93 -2.59
CA ALA A 219 17.09 -10.17 -2.54
C ALA A 219 17.46 -10.91 -1.24
N ASP A 220 18.26 -11.97 -1.34
CA ASP A 220 18.75 -12.70 -0.18
C ASP A 220 20.20 -12.35 0.19
N GLN A 221 20.63 -12.83 1.36
CA GLN A 221 21.99 -12.63 1.87
C GLN A 221 23.03 -13.53 1.16
N HIS A 222 22.60 -14.35 0.19
CA HIS A 222 23.44 -15.29 -0.55
C HIS A 222 23.78 -14.78 -1.96
N GLY A 223 23.48 -13.50 -2.24
CA GLY A 223 23.82 -12.83 -3.49
C GLY A 223 22.83 -13.06 -4.62
N ARG A 224 21.63 -13.58 -4.32
CA ARG A 224 20.57 -13.75 -5.31
C ARG A 224 19.55 -12.61 -5.20
N THR A 225 19.35 -11.91 -6.31
CA THR A 225 18.30 -10.89 -6.49
C THR A 225 17.39 -11.31 -7.63
N ILE A 226 16.08 -11.23 -7.43
CA ILE A 226 15.07 -11.55 -8.45
C ILE A 226 13.96 -10.49 -8.47
N HIS A 227 13.19 -10.44 -9.56
CA HIS A 227 11.90 -9.76 -9.59
C HIS A 227 10.73 -10.76 -9.62
N LEU A 228 9.60 -10.38 -9.02
CA LEU A 228 8.36 -11.16 -9.01
C LEU A 228 7.30 -10.60 -9.98
N GLY A 229 7.78 -9.99 -11.07
CA GLY A 229 6.92 -9.32 -12.05
C GLY A 229 6.46 -7.94 -11.58
N GLU A 230 5.49 -7.40 -12.31
CA GLU A 230 5.01 -6.04 -12.19
C GLU A 230 3.60 -5.94 -11.59
N ARG A 231 3.30 -4.74 -11.08
CA ARG A 231 1.95 -4.28 -10.76
C ARG A 231 1.67 -2.98 -11.51
N GLU A 232 0.48 -2.84 -12.06
CA GLU A 232 -0.01 -1.54 -12.52
C GLU A 232 -0.82 -0.88 -11.41
N CYS A 233 -0.37 0.30 -10.97
CA CYS A 233 -0.95 1.08 -9.87
C CYS A 233 -1.38 2.47 -10.33
N SER A 234 -1.75 2.61 -11.61
CA SER A 234 -2.08 3.90 -12.24
C SER A 234 -3.35 4.54 -11.69
N VAL A 235 -4.31 3.75 -11.21
CA VAL A 235 -5.59 4.28 -10.75
C VAL A 235 -5.43 4.88 -9.35
N GLN A 236 -5.31 6.20 -9.32
CA GLN A 236 -4.93 6.96 -8.14
C GLN A 236 -5.88 8.13 -7.89
N ARG A 237 -6.02 8.51 -6.61
CA ARG A 237 -6.71 9.72 -6.15
C ARG A 237 -5.72 10.56 -5.35
N ARG A 238 -5.44 11.80 -5.76
CA ARG A 238 -4.49 12.69 -5.07
C ARG A 238 -3.15 11.98 -4.76
N HIS A 239 -2.65 11.21 -5.73
CA HIS A 239 -1.43 10.38 -5.62
C HIS A 239 -1.49 9.19 -4.65
N GLN A 240 -2.65 8.86 -4.08
CA GLN A 240 -2.88 7.58 -3.39
C GLN A 240 -3.41 6.54 -4.37
N LYS A 241 -2.79 5.36 -4.38
CA LYS A 241 -3.25 4.19 -5.16
C LYS A 241 -4.58 3.68 -4.57
N VAL A 242 -5.52 3.33 -5.45
CA VAL A 242 -6.88 2.91 -5.09
C VAL A 242 -7.23 1.54 -5.68
N PHE A 243 -6.72 1.27 -6.88
CA PHE A 243 -6.89 0.03 -7.61
C PHE A 243 -5.53 -0.37 -8.21
N GLU A 244 -5.16 -1.62 -7.96
CA GLU A 244 -3.89 -2.20 -8.37
C GLU A 244 -4.13 -3.55 -9.02
N GLU A 245 -3.37 -3.87 -10.06
CA GLU A 245 -3.51 -5.16 -10.74
C GLU A 245 -2.19 -5.76 -11.19
N ALA A 246 -2.13 -7.09 -11.24
CA ALA A 246 -0.99 -7.85 -11.71
C ALA A 246 -1.45 -9.05 -12.56
N PRO A 247 -0.82 -9.31 -13.71
CA PRO A 247 0.08 -8.42 -14.45
C PRO A 247 -0.64 -7.15 -14.95
N GLY A 248 0.11 -6.14 -15.39
CA GLY A 248 -0.49 -4.93 -15.97
C GLY A 248 -1.08 -5.17 -17.36
N PRO A 249 -2.24 -4.57 -17.74
CA PRO A 249 -2.89 -4.80 -19.04
C PRO A 249 -2.05 -4.37 -20.25
N THR A 250 -1.14 -3.41 -20.09
CA THR A 250 -0.27 -2.94 -21.19
C THR A 250 1.10 -3.62 -21.23
N MET A 251 1.32 -4.64 -20.39
CA MET A 251 2.62 -5.28 -20.24
C MET A 251 2.80 -6.42 -21.23
N THR A 252 3.88 -6.33 -22.02
CA THR A 252 4.39 -7.45 -22.82
C THR A 252 5.49 -8.18 -22.07
N ASP A 253 5.85 -9.38 -22.54
CA ASP A 253 6.94 -10.16 -21.94
C ASP A 253 8.29 -9.43 -22.06
N GLU A 254 8.53 -8.75 -23.18
CA GLU A 254 9.76 -7.97 -23.41
C GLU A 254 9.84 -6.76 -22.49
N LEU A 255 8.73 -6.02 -22.32
CA LEU A 255 8.70 -4.86 -21.43
C LEU A 255 8.83 -5.29 -19.97
N ARG A 256 8.18 -6.39 -19.58
CA ARG A 256 8.27 -6.97 -18.23
C ARG A 256 9.69 -7.39 -17.91
N GLU A 257 10.37 -8.06 -18.84
CA GLU A 257 11.77 -8.44 -18.66
C GLU A 257 12.66 -7.20 -18.56
N ALA A 258 12.49 -6.21 -19.45
CA ALA A 258 13.30 -4.99 -19.41
C ALA A 258 13.15 -4.20 -18.10
N MET A 259 11.91 -4.00 -17.63
CA MET A 259 11.64 -3.34 -16.35
C MET A 259 12.09 -4.20 -15.16
N GLY A 260 11.91 -5.53 -15.25
CA GLY A 260 12.37 -6.51 -14.28
C GLY A 260 13.87 -6.44 -14.04
N GLN A 261 14.65 -6.46 -15.11
CA GLN A 261 16.11 -6.34 -15.04
C GLN A 261 16.55 -4.96 -14.54
N ALA A 262 15.86 -3.89 -14.92
CA ALA A 262 16.13 -2.55 -14.39
C ALA A 262 15.88 -2.49 -12.87
N ALA A 263 14.83 -3.13 -12.37
CA ALA A 263 14.53 -3.20 -10.94
C ALA A 263 15.54 -4.06 -10.16
N VAL A 264 15.99 -5.18 -10.74
CA VAL A 264 17.07 -6.00 -10.18
C VAL A 264 18.36 -5.20 -10.08
N ALA A 265 18.75 -4.50 -11.16
CA ALA A 265 19.94 -3.63 -11.17
C ALA A 265 19.83 -2.50 -10.12
N ALA A 266 18.64 -1.91 -9.95
CA ALA A 266 18.39 -0.92 -8.90
C ALA A 266 18.65 -1.48 -7.50
N ALA A 267 18.14 -2.67 -7.20
CA ALA A 267 18.31 -3.33 -5.91
C ALA A 267 19.79 -3.72 -5.67
N GLU A 268 20.46 -4.27 -6.67
CA GLU A 268 21.88 -4.63 -6.59
C GLU A 268 22.78 -3.40 -6.35
N ALA A 269 22.46 -2.24 -6.94
CA ALA A 269 23.22 -1.01 -6.78
C ALA A 269 23.31 -0.50 -5.32
N VAL A 270 22.40 -0.96 -4.45
CA VAL A 270 22.40 -0.64 -3.02
C VAL A 270 22.57 -1.86 -2.12
N ASN A 271 23.05 -2.98 -2.66
CA ASN A 271 23.22 -4.23 -1.91
C ASN A 271 21.94 -4.59 -1.12
N TYR A 272 20.79 -4.50 -1.80
CA TYR A 272 19.48 -4.65 -1.17
C TYR A 272 19.31 -6.06 -0.57
N VAL A 273 18.52 -6.16 0.50
CA VAL A 273 18.15 -7.42 1.17
C VAL A 273 16.66 -7.36 1.55
N GLY A 274 15.96 -8.49 1.46
CA GLY A 274 14.55 -8.59 1.77
C GLY A 274 13.65 -8.24 0.59
N ALA A 275 12.44 -7.74 0.88
CA ALA A 275 11.47 -7.32 -0.13
C ALA A 275 11.52 -5.81 -0.35
N GLY A 276 11.36 -5.39 -1.60
CA GLY A 276 11.27 -3.99 -1.98
C GLY A 276 10.52 -3.82 -3.28
N THR A 277 10.22 -2.59 -3.63
CA THR A 277 9.57 -2.28 -4.91
C THR A 277 10.29 -1.13 -5.59
N VAL A 278 10.54 -1.29 -6.89
CA VAL A 278 11.06 -0.22 -7.74
C VAL A 278 9.91 0.32 -8.58
N GLU A 279 9.56 1.59 -8.39
CA GLU A 279 8.46 2.25 -9.07
C GLU A 279 8.95 2.97 -10.33
N PHE A 280 8.15 2.90 -11.39
CA PHE A 280 8.42 3.53 -12.68
C PHE A 280 7.20 4.29 -13.20
N LEU A 281 7.47 5.37 -13.94
CA LEU A 281 6.50 5.96 -14.86
C LEU A 281 6.69 5.34 -16.24
N LEU A 282 5.67 4.67 -16.76
CA LEU A 282 5.64 4.11 -18.11
C LEU A 282 4.91 5.09 -19.03
N ALA A 283 5.62 5.65 -20.00
CA ALA A 283 5.07 6.55 -21.00
C ALA A 283 4.28 5.80 -22.08
N PRO A 284 3.34 6.44 -22.78
CA PRO A 284 2.61 5.83 -23.90
C PRO A 284 3.51 5.31 -25.03
N SER A 285 4.73 5.83 -25.16
CA SER A 285 5.74 5.37 -26.12
C SER A 285 6.33 3.98 -25.79
N GLY A 286 6.11 3.48 -24.57
CA GLY A 286 6.74 2.27 -24.04
C GLY A 286 8.06 2.55 -23.29
N GLU A 287 8.55 3.79 -23.30
CA GLU A 287 9.66 4.20 -22.44
C GLU A 287 9.24 4.21 -20.98
N PHE A 288 10.09 3.70 -20.08
CA PHE A 288 9.85 3.74 -18.64
C PHE A 288 10.98 4.47 -17.92
N PHE A 289 10.66 5.09 -16.80
CA PHE A 289 11.60 5.89 -16.02
C PHE A 289 11.41 5.66 -14.53
N PHE A 290 12.50 5.42 -13.82
CA PHE A 290 12.55 5.29 -12.37
C PHE A 290 11.92 6.50 -11.70
N LEU A 291 11.01 6.22 -10.77
CA LEU A 291 10.33 7.21 -9.95
C LEU A 291 10.93 7.21 -8.54
N GLU A 292 10.87 6.06 -7.86
CA GLU A 292 11.38 5.84 -6.52
C GLU A 292 11.57 4.34 -6.23
N MET A 293 12.22 4.02 -5.11
CA MET A 293 12.30 2.66 -4.59
C MET A 293 11.71 2.64 -3.18
N ASN A 294 10.63 1.89 -2.99
CA ASN A 294 10.03 1.67 -1.68
C ASN A 294 10.83 0.56 -0.98
N THR A 295 11.50 0.92 0.11
CA THR A 295 12.48 0.05 0.79
C THR A 295 11.84 -0.88 1.83
N ARG A 296 10.68 -1.44 1.46
CA ARG A 296 9.77 -2.19 2.33
C ARG A 296 8.76 -2.99 1.52
N ILE A 297 7.94 -3.78 2.21
CA ILE A 297 6.71 -4.32 1.64
C ILE A 297 5.71 -3.20 1.34
N GLN A 298 4.84 -3.41 0.35
CA GLN A 298 3.76 -2.48 -0.03
C GLN A 298 2.38 -3.07 0.28
N VAL A 299 1.37 -2.20 0.28
CA VAL A 299 -0.03 -2.55 0.55
C VAL A 299 -0.50 -3.61 -0.45
N GLU A 300 -0.20 -3.35 -1.73
CA GLU A 300 -0.57 -4.09 -2.94
C GLU A 300 0.30 -5.34 -3.24
N HIS A 301 1.16 -5.77 -2.31
CA HIS A 301 1.89 -7.04 -2.47
C HIS A 301 0.97 -8.27 -2.75
N PRO A 302 -0.28 -8.38 -2.25
CA PRO A 302 -1.12 -9.56 -2.47
C PRO A 302 -1.42 -9.88 -3.93
N VAL A 303 -1.54 -8.89 -4.82
CA VAL A 303 -1.78 -9.18 -6.26
C VAL A 303 -0.60 -9.94 -6.86
N THR A 304 0.64 -9.60 -6.45
CA THR A 304 1.84 -10.34 -6.85
C THR A 304 1.84 -11.75 -6.26
N GLU A 305 1.47 -11.92 -4.98
CA GLU A 305 1.39 -13.24 -4.36
C GLU A 305 0.39 -14.15 -5.08
N LEU A 306 -0.79 -13.64 -5.46
CA LEU A 306 -1.83 -14.44 -6.10
C LEU A 306 -1.45 -14.90 -7.51
N VAL A 307 -0.71 -14.10 -8.28
CA VAL A 307 -0.28 -14.49 -9.64
C VAL A 307 1.00 -15.31 -9.67
N THR A 308 1.87 -15.17 -8.66
CA THR A 308 3.15 -15.89 -8.61
C THR A 308 3.12 -17.15 -7.73
N GLY A 309 2.22 -17.20 -6.75
CA GLY A 309 2.21 -18.21 -5.70
C GLY A 309 3.33 -18.05 -4.67
N VAL A 310 4.06 -16.93 -4.68
CA VAL A 310 5.12 -16.63 -3.71
C VAL A 310 4.51 -15.85 -2.54
N ASP A 311 4.68 -16.36 -1.32
CA ASP A 311 4.34 -15.63 -0.09
C ASP A 311 5.50 -14.69 0.26
N ILE A 312 5.33 -13.39 -0.02
CA ILE A 312 6.37 -12.38 0.07
C ILE A 312 6.78 -12.16 1.52
N VAL A 313 5.82 -12.09 2.45
CA VAL A 313 6.13 -11.90 3.88
C VAL A 313 6.87 -13.11 4.43
N ARG A 314 6.50 -14.33 4.02
CA ARG A 314 7.23 -15.53 4.42
C ARG A 314 8.64 -15.58 3.85
N GLU A 315 8.85 -15.10 2.62
CA GLU A 315 10.20 -14.92 2.08
C GLU A 315 11.00 -13.86 2.86
N GLN A 316 10.38 -12.76 3.31
CA GLN A 316 11.06 -11.79 4.20
C GLN A 316 11.53 -12.44 5.50
N LEU A 317 10.67 -13.24 6.16
CA LEU A 317 11.04 -13.97 7.38
C LEU A 317 12.19 -14.96 7.13
N ARG A 318 12.13 -15.70 6.02
CA ARG A 318 13.16 -16.65 5.58
C ARG A 318 14.50 -15.95 5.34
N ILE A 319 14.51 -14.87 4.57
CA ILE A 319 15.70 -14.08 4.25
C ILE A 319 16.30 -13.47 5.52
N ALA A 320 15.46 -12.94 6.42
CA ALA A 320 15.92 -12.38 7.70
C ALA A 320 16.52 -13.45 8.62
N ALA A 321 16.04 -14.69 8.55
CA ALA A 321 16.63 -15.84 9.25
C ALA A 321 17.96 -16.32 8.62
N GLY A 322 18.46 -15.68 7.56
CA GLY A 322 19.69 -16.03 6.86
C GLY A 322 19.55 -17.24 5.91
N GLU A 323 18.33 -17.70 5.66
CA GLU A 323 18.07 -18.80 4.72
C GLU A 323 18.01 -18.27 3.27
N PRO A 324 18.44 -19.06 2.26
CA PRO A 324 18.26 -18.68 0.87
C PRO A 324 16.78 -18.63 0.50
N MET A 325 16.41 -17.76 -0.43
CA MET A 325 15.03 -17.68 -0.95
C MET A 325 14.54 -19.03 -1.47
N SER A 326 13.27 -19.34 -1.20
CA SER A 326 12.66 -20.60 -1.67
C SER A 326 12.06 -20.49 -3.07
N CYS A 327 11.70 -19.27 -3.48
CA CYS A 327 11.08 -19.02 -4.78
C CYS A 327 12.06 -19.24 -5.94
N GLY A 328 11.57 -19.77 -7.06
CA GLY A 328 12.36 -20.11 -8.25
C GLY A 328 12.42 -18.98 -9.28
N ARG A 329 12.41 -19.34 -10.57
CA ARG A 329 12.20 -18.39 -11.68
C ARG A 329 10.80 -17.77 -11.61
N LEU A 330 10.65 -16.58 -12.18
CA LEU A 330 9.34 -15.94 -12.32
C LEU A 330 8.38 -16.86 -13.08
N MET A 331 7.21 -17.10 -12.48
CA MET A 331 6.07 -17.74 -13.11
C MET A 331 4.83 -16.95 -12.72
N MET A 332 4.15 -16.36 -13.69
CA MET A 332 2.89 -15.63 -13.47
C MET A 332 1.74 -16.42 -14.08
N ARG A 333 0.63 -16.52 -13.35
CA ARG A 333 -0.59 -17.20 -13.83
C ARG A 333 -1.83 -16.41 -13.46
N GLY A 334 -2.71 -16.25 -14.44
CA GLY A 334 -3.98 -15.56 -14.28
C GLY A 334 -3.76 -14.07 -14.06
N HIS A 335 -4.72 -13.45 -13.40
CA HIS A 335 -4.78 -12.02 -13.17
C HIS A 335 -5.34 -11.75 -11.78
N ALA A 336 -4.72 -10.85 -11.05
CA ALA A 336 -5.18 -10.41 -9.75
C ALA A 336 -5.46 -8.91 -9.73
N ILE A 337 -6.48 -8.52 -8.98
CA ILE A 337 -6.90 -7.13 -8.78
C ILE A 337 -7.08 -6.91 -7.28
N GLU A 338 -6.51 -5.84 -6.76
CA GLU A 338 -6.75 -5.33 -5.41
C GLU A 338 -7.49 -3.98 -5.49
N VAL A 339 -8.40 -3.78 -4.56
CA VAL A 339 -8.99 -2.48 -4.27
C VAL A 339 -8.91 -2.20 -2.78
N ARG A 340 -8.67 -0.93 -2.43
CA ARG A 340 -8.56 -0.47 -1.04
C ARG A 340 -9.88 0.04 -0.53
N LEU A 341 -10.45 -0.65 0.46
CA LEU A 341 -11.69 -0.25 1.11
C LEU A 341 -11.36 0.71 2.25
N TYR A 342 -11.95 1.90 2.17
CA TYR A 342 -11.81 2.96 3.16
C TYR A 342 -13.16 3.31 3.77
N ALA A 343 -13.13 3.68 5.06
CA ALA A 343 -14.22 4.41 5.69
C ALA A 343 -14.14 5.89 5.26
N GLU A 344 -14.59 6.16 4.04
CA GLU A 344 -14.59 7.48 3.41
C GLU A 344 -15.91 7.72 2.66
N ASP A 345 -16.39 8.96 2.67
CA ASP A 345 -17.52 9.40 1.85
C ASP A 345 -17.02 9.89 0.47
N ALA A 346 -17.01 8.97 -0.50
CA ALA A 346 -16.55 9.26 -1.87
C ALA A 346 -17.37 10.35 -2.57
N ALA A 347 -18.66 10.51 -2.23
CA ALA A 347 -19.54 11.53 -2.81
C ALA A 347 -19.23 12.93 -2.27
N ASN A 348 -18.74 13.00 -1.03
CA ASN A 348 -18.36 14.24 -0.36
C ASN A 348 -16.84 14.44 -0.36
N GLY A 349 -16.19 14.22 -1.51
CA GLY A 349 -14.76 14.50 -1.68
C GLY A 349 -13.84 13.56 -0.89
N PHE A 350 -14.32 12.35 -0.59
CA PHE A 350 -13.61 11.30 0.16
C PHE A 350 -13.23 11.72 1.58
N LEU A 351 -14.12 12.44 2.26
CA LEU A 351 -13.89 12.76 3.67
C LEU A 351 -13.92 11.47 4.52
N PRO A 352 -12.98 11.27 5.46
CA PRO A 352 -13.02 10.14 6.38
C PRO A 352 -14.34 10.08 7.14
N SER A 353 -14.87 8.87 7.29
CA SER A 353 -16.12 8.58 8.00
C SER A 353 -15.80 7.78 9.26
N ILE A 354 -15.89 8.44 10.41
CA ILE A 354 -15.75 7.80 11.73
C ILE A 354 -17.05 7.14 12.15
N GLY A 355 -16.97 6.08 12.96
CA GLY A 355 -18.14 5.42 13.52
C GLY A 355 -18.02 3.89 13.57
N PRO A 356 -19.06 3.22 14.10
CA PRO A 356 -19.02 1.79 14.33
C PRO A 356 -19.14 0.98 13.04
N LEU A 357 -18.48 -0.17 13.00
CA LEU A 357 -18.69 -1.23 12.02
C LEU A 357 -19.79 -2.18 12.53
N ALA A 358 -21.03 -1.68 12.58
CA ALA A 358 -22.17 -2.41 13.13
C ALA A 358 -22.45 -3.73 12.39
N VAL A 359 -22.18 -3.79 11.08
CA VAL A 359 -22.14 -5.03 10.31
C VAL A 359 -20.89 -5.01 9.45
N PHE A 360 -20.13 -6.09 9.45
CA PHE A 360 -18.97 -6.26 8.58
C PHE A 360 -18.95 -7.70 8.07
N ARG A 361 -19.49 -7.92 6.87
CA ARG A 361 -19.59 -9.23 6.24
C ARG A 361 -18.85 -9.21 4.91
N PRO A 362 -17.62 -9.70 4.89
CA PRO A 362 -16.83 -9.73 3.67
C PRO A 362 -17.35 -10.78 2.68
N PRO A 363 -17.10 -10.59 1.38
CA PRO A 363 -17.41 -11.57 0.36
C PRO A 363 -16.50 -12.80 0.51
N GLU A 364 -17.03 -13.97 0.20
CA GLU A 364 -16.29 -15.24 0.22
C GLU A 364 -16.37 -15.94 -1.14
N GLY A 365 -15.47 -16.90 -1.38
CA GLY A 365 -15.51 -17.79 -2.54
C GLY A 365 -14.16 -18.00 -3.22
N PRO A 366 -14.10 -18.87 -4.26
CA PRO A 366 -12.87 -19.17 -4.96
C PRO A 366 -12.23 -17.95 -5.62
N GLY A 367 -10.96 -17.74 -5.31
CA GLY A 367 -10.17 -16.62 -5.84
C GLY A 367 -10.48 -15.27 -5.19
N ILE A 368 -11.09 -15.23 -4.01
CA ILE A 368 -11.29 -14.02 -3.22
C ILE A 368 -10.41 -14.10 -1.98
N ARG A 369 -9.69 -13.02 -1.69
CA ARG A 369 -8.85 -12.83 -0.51
C ARG A 369 -9.23 -11.49 0.12
N LEU A 370 -9.27 -11.47 1.45
CA LEU A 370 -9.46 -10.27 2.23
C LEU A 370 -8.34 -10.15 3.26
N ASP A 371 -7.59 -9.07 3.17
CA ASP A 371 -6.63 -8.68 4.20
C ASP A 371 -7.23 -7.48 4.95
N THR A 372 -7.51 -7.64 6.25
CA THR A 372 -8.19 -6.62 7.07
C THR A 372 -7.59 -6.55 8.46
N GLY A 373 -7.63 -5.36 9.05
CA GLY A 373 -7.27 -5.09 10.45
C GLY A 373 -8.46 -4.84 11.37
N VAL A 374 -9.70 -4.96 10.86
CA VAL A 374 -10.95 -4.69 11.57
C VAL A 374 -11.92 -5.88 11.44
N ARG A 375 -12.98 -5.86 12.24
CA ARG A 375 -14.08 -6.84 12.21
C ARG A 375 -15.41 -6.18 12.60
N GLU A 376 -16.50 -6.95 12.48
CA GLU A 376 -17.81 -6.53 12.97
C GLU A 376 -17.76 -6.19 14.46
N GLY A 377 -18.28 -5.02 14.82
CA GLY A 377 -18.27 -4.48 16.18
C GLY A 377 -17.12 -3.52 16.51
N ASP A 378 -16.08 -3.44 15.66
CA ASP A 378 -15.02 -2.45 15.84
C ASP A 378 -15.49 -1.04 15.48
N GLU A 379 -14.67 -0.03 15.76
CA GLU A 379 -14.97 1.38 15.49
C GLU A 379 -13.86 2.03 14.66
N VAL A 380 -14.25 2.84 13.68
CA VAL A 380 -13.34 3.69 12.91
C VAL A 380 -13.12 4.98 13.67
N THR A 381 -11.88 5.22 14.10
CA THR A 381 -11.48 6.41 14.87
C THR A 381 -10.75 7.42 13.98
N PRO A 382 -10.66 8.71 14.37
CA PRO A 382 -9.91 9.71 13.62
C PRO A 382 -8.39 9.62 13.81
N ASP A 383 -7.90 8.68 14.62
CA ASP A 383 -6.50 8.64 15.04
C ASP A 383 -5.56 8.10 13.95
N TYR A 384 -6.09 7.34 12.99
CA TYR A 384 -5.32 6.60 12.00
C TYR A 384 -5.91 6.70 10.58
N ASP A 385 -5.18 6.12 9.62
CA ASP A 385 -5.66 5.93 8.27
C ASP A 385 -6.99 5.13 8.25
N PRO A 386 -8.02 5.56 7.49
CA PRO A 386 -9.34 4.96 7.53
C PRO A 386 -9.48 3.68 6.68
N MET A 387 -8.37 3.05 6.25
CA MET A 387 -8.43 1.79 5.49
C MET A 387 -8.98 0.67 6.36
N LEU A 388 -10.09 0.08 5.91
CA LEU A 388 -10.76 -1.04 6.56
C LEU A 388 -10.17 -2.37 6.11
N ALA A 389 -9.99 -2.53 4.80
CA ALA A 389 -9.54 -3.78 4.21
C ALA A 389 -8.95 -3.58 2.82
N LYS A 390 -8.19 -4.57 2.39
CA LYS A 390 -7.81 -4.79 1.00
C LYS A 390 -8.66 -5.96 0.50
N LEU A 391 -9.45 -5.72 -0.53
CA LEU A 391 -10.19 -6.78 -1.20
C LEU A 391 -9.42 -7.16 -2.46
N ILE A 392 -9.01 -8.42 -2.52
CA ILE A 392 -8.20 -8.94 -3.62
C ILE A 392 -8.92 -10.09 -4.29
N VAL A 393 -8.95 -10.08 -5.60
CA VAL A 393 -9.48 -11.19 -6.39
C VAL A 393 -8.43 -11.73 -7.35
N TRP A 394 -8.55 -13.01 -7.69
CA TRP A 394 -7.78 -13.67 -8.74
C TRP A 394 -8.70 -14.44 -9.67
N ALA A 395 -8.41 -14.41 -10.96
CA ALA A 395 -9.07 -15.24 -11.96
C ALA A 395 -8.10 -15.63 -13.11
N PRO A 396 -8.43 -16.64 -13.93
CA PRO A 396 -7.66 -17.01 -15.12
C PRO A 396 -7.42 -15.88 -16.14
N SER A 397 -8.30 -14.88 -16.22
CA SER A 397 -8.17 -13.71 -17.10
C SER A 397 -8.52 -12.41 -16.40
N ARG A 398 -8.04 -11.28 -16.93
CA ARG A 398 -8.38 -9.94 -16.43
C ARG A 398 -9.88 -9.64 -16.45
N VAL A 399 -10.57 -10.08 -17.50
CA VAL A 399 -12.02 -9.89 -17.65
C VAL A 399 -12.76 -10.63 -16.53
N GLU A 400 -12.41 -11.90 -16.30
CA GLU A 400 -12.99 -12.70 -15.21
C GLU A 400 -12.62 -12.13 -13.83
N ALA A 401 -11.43 -11.55 -13.67
CA ALA A 401 -11.02 -10.89 -12.42
C ALA A 401 -11.87 -9.64 -12.16
N LEU A 402 -12.14 -8.80 -13.16
CA LEU A 402 -13.04 -7.65 -13.04
C LEU A 402 -14.48 -8.07 -12.71
N GLU A 403 -15.01 -9.09 -13.39
CA GLU A 403 -16.34 -9.66 -13.08
C GLU A 403 -16.41 -10.16 -11.63
N LYS A 404 -15.36 -10.84 -11.17
CA LYS A 404 -15.25 -11.34 -9.79
C LYS A 404 -15.14 -10.20 -8.78
N MET A 405 -14.40 -9.14 -9.10
CA MET A 405 -14.28 -7.95 -8.24
C MET A 405 -15.62 -7.24 -8.09
N ARG A 406 -16.35 -7.00 -9.18
CA ARG A 406 -17.70 -6.41 -9.14
C ARG A 406 -18.62 -7.20 -8.22
N ARG A 407 -18.71 -8.51 -8.44
CA ARG A 407 -19.53 -9.40 -7.61
C ARG A 407 -19.08 -9.40 -6.14
N ALA A 408 -17.78 -9.31 -5.89
CA ALA A 408 -17.24 -9.23 -4.53
C ALA A 408 -17.63 -7.93 -3.82
N LEU A 409 -17.59 -6.81 -4.53
CA LEU A 409 -18.02 -5.52 -4.01
C LEU A 409 -19.55 -5.47 -3.81
N ASP A 410 -20.34 -6.02 -4.73
CA ASP A 410 -21.80 -6.13 -4.61
C ASP A 410 -22.24 -6.97 -3.39
N GLU A 411 -21.44 -7.97 -2.99
CA GLU A 411 -21.71 -8.84 -1.84
C GLU A 411 -21.11 -8.33 -0.51
N PHE A 412 -20.23 -7.33 -0.54
CA PHE A 412 -19.57 -6.84 0.68
C PHE A 412 -20.52 -5.93 1.45
N ILE A 413 -21.00 -6.41 2.59
CA ILE A 413 -21.89 -5.64 3.47
C ILE A 413 -21.06 -4.98 4.58
N VAL A 414 -20.98 -3.66 4.56
CA VAL A 414 -20.44 -2.84 5.64
C VAL A 414 -21.48 -1.80 6.05
N LEU A 415 -21.96 -1.86 7.29
CA LEU A 415 -22.97 -0.94 7.82
C LEU A 415 -22.47 -0.28 9.11
N GLY A 416 -22.94 0.95 9.37
CA GLY A 416 -22.64 1.74 10.56
C GLY A 416 -21.69 2.90 10.30
N THR A 417 -20.87 2.82 9.25
CA THR A 417 -20.05 3.94 8.73
C THR A 417 -20.16 4.00 7.21
N THR A 418 -19.99 5.19 6.62
CA THR A 418 -19.89 5.37 5.18
C THR A 418 -18.58 4.79 4.66
N THR A 419 -18.62 4.12 3.51
CA THR A 419 -17.44 3.53 2.87
C THR A 419 -17.37 3.88 1.40
N ASN A 420 -16.21 3.66 0.79
CA ASN A 420 -16.00 3.84 -0.64
C ASN A 420 -16.42 2.63 -1.51
N ILE A 421 -17.11 1.61 -0.95
CA ILE A 421 -17.43 0.35 -1.67
C ILE A 421 -18.20 0.61 -2.97
N GLU A 422 -19.23 1.46 -2.95
CA GLU A 422 -20.02 1.78 -4.14
C GLU A 422 -19.18 2.49 -5.22
N PHE A 423 -18.30 3.41 -4.81
CA PHE A 423 -17.35 4.05 -5.71
C PHE A 423 -16.41 3.03 -6.35
N LEU A 424 -15.85 2.11 -5.58
CA LEU A 424 -14.97 1.05 -6.08
C LEU A 424 -15.72 0.12 -7.05
N ARG A 425 -17.01 -0.14 -6.78
CA ARG A 425 -17.87 -0.92 -7.65
C ARG A 425 -17.99 -0.21 -9.00
N ASP A 426 -18.34 1.08 -9.02
CA ASP A 426 -18.48 1.86 -10.25
C ASP A 426 -17.15 2.01 -11.00
N LEU A 427 -16.04 2.13 -10.26
CA LEU A 427 -14.69 2.15 -10.82
C LEU A 427 -14.38 0.89 -11.65
N CYS A 428 -14.88 -0.27 -11.25
CA CYS A 428 -14.73 -1.52 -12.02
C CYS A 428 -15.52 -1.54 -13.36
N ASP A 429 -16.45 -0.59 -13.56
CA ASP A 429 -17.18 -0.40 -14.82
C ASP A 429 -16.68 0.81 -15.63
N ALA A 430 -15.81 1.63 -15.06
CA ALA A 430 -15.24 2.77 -15.77
C ALA A 430 -14.50 2.29 -17.03
N GLN A 431 -14.83 2.86 -18.19
CA GLN A 431 -14.31 2.39 -19.47
C GLN A 431 -12.77 2.34 -19.55
N PRO A 432 -12.00 3.30 -18.98
CA PRO A 432 -10.55 3.19 -18.93
C PRO A 432 -10.05 1.97 -18.13
N VAL A 433 -10.72 1.63 -17.02
CA VAL A 433 -10.40 0.44 -16.22
C VAL A 433 -10.75 -0.81 -17.01
N VAL A 434 -11.95 -0.91 -17.59
CA VAL A 434 -12.35 -2.08 -18.40
C VAL A 434 -11.39 -2.32 -19.56
N ASN A 435 -10.95 -1.26 -20.24
CA ASN A 435 -10.08 -1.35 -21.41
C ASN A 435 -8.58 -1.44 -21.06
N GLY A 436 -8.19 -1.21 -19.80
CA GLY A 436 -6.77 -1.16 -19.40
C GLY A 436 -6.02 0.09 -19.88
N THR A 437 -6.74 1.15 -20.25
CA THR A 437 -6.18 2.42 -20.75
C THR A 437 -6.04 3.48 -19.65
N THR A 438 -5.91 3.01 -18.40
CA THR A 438 -5.73 3.81 -17.19
C THR A 438 -4.42 4.61 -17.21
N THR A 439 -4.48 5.82 -16.66
CA THR A 439 -3.37 6.74 -16.36
C THR A 439 -3.46 7.18 -14.89
N THR A 440 -2.44 7.89 -14.40
CA THR A 440 -2.42 8.49 -13.04
C THR A 440 -3.54 9.52 -12.78
N THR A 441 -4.25 9.97 -13.81
CA THR A 441 -5.35 10.95 -13.74
C THR A 441 -6.74 10.30 -13.91
N THR A 442 -6.81 8.97 -14.05
CA THR A 442 -8.05 8.28 -14.45
C THR A 442 -9.28 8.67 -13.63
N ILE A 443 -9.16 8.72 -12.29
CA ILE A 443 -10.31 9.02 -11.41
C ILE A 443 -10.80 10.45 -11.67
N ASP A 444 -9.88 11.41 -11.77
CA ASP A 444 -10.19 12.82 -12.03
C ASP A 444 -10.77 13.03 -13.44
N ASP A 445 -10.30 12.26 -14.43
CA ASP A 445 -10.78 12.32 -15.82
C ASP A 445 -12.19 11.72 -15.97
N VAL A 446 -12.49 10.62 -15.25
CA VAL A 446 -13.80 9.96 -15.27
C VAL A 446 -14.83 10.75 -14.47
N TRP A 447 -14.45 11.32 -13.33
CA TRP A 447 -15.32 12.10 -12.46
C TRP A 447 -14.74 13.49 -12.14
N PRO A 448 -14.68 14.42 -13.12
CA PRO A 448 -14.05 15.73 -12.94
C PRO A 448 -14.78 16.65 -11.95
N SER A 449 -16.04 16.35 -11.63
CA SER A 449 -16.84 17.06 -10.63
C SER A 449 -17.04 16.26 -9.34
N GLY A 450 -16.25 15.20 -9.14
CA GLY A 450 -16.45 14.23 -8.08
C GLY A 450 -17.41 13.11 -8.48
N TRP A 451 -17.22 11.94 -7.89
CA TRP A 451 -18.14 10.82 -8.05
C TRP A 451 -19.43 11.11 -7.29
N ASN A 452 -20.56 10.67 -7.85
CA ASN A 452 -21.85 10.70 -7.17
C ASN A 452 -22.50 9.33 -7.34
N PRO A 453 -23.05 8.74 -6.26
CA PRO A 453 -23.71 7.45 -6.36
C PRO A 453 -24.92 7.55 -7.30
N PRO A 454 -25.18 6.53 -8.13
CA PRO A 454 -26.39 6.49 -8.92
C PRO A 454 -27.61 6.44 -8.00
N SER A 455 -28.37 7.53 -7.95
CA SER A 455 -29.61 7.59 -7.17
C SER A 455 -30.75 6.87 -7.89
N SER A 456 -31.35 5.90 -7.22
CA SER A 456 -32.60 5.27 -7.65
C SER A 456 -33.64 5.52 -6.55
N PRO A 457 -34.55 6.48 -6.76
CA PRO A 457 -35.62 6.76 -5.79
C PRO A 457 -36.43 5.50 -5.44
N VAL A 458 -36.58 4.59 -6.41
CA VAL A 458 -37.26 3.30 -6.21
C VAL A 458 -36.50 2.40 -5.24
N LEU A 459 -35.16 2.35 -5.32
CA LEU A 459 -34.35 1.56 -4.39
C LEU A 459 -34.34 2.19 -3.00
N GLU A 460 -34.30 3.52 -2.89
CA GLU A 460 -34.40 4.22 -1.61
C GLU A 460 -35.75 3.95 -0.93
N GLU A 461 -36.86 4.10 -1.65
CA GLU A 461 -38.20 3.79 -1.15
C GLU A 461 -38.33 2.31 -0.76
N ALA A 462 -37.79 1.39 -1.59
CA ALA A 462 -37.81 -0.03 -1.29
C ALA A 462 -36.96 -0.38 -0.06
N ALA A 463 -35.80 0.25 0.11
CA ALA A 463 -34.94 0.07 1.29
C ALA A 463 -35.63 0.58 2.56
N LEU A 464 -36.27 1.74 2.50
CA LEU A 464 -37.06 2.28 3.62
C LEU A 464 -38.24 1.36 3.98
N LEU A 465 -38.98 0.85 2.98
CA LEU A 465 -40.06 -0.11 3.18
C LEU A 465 -39.55 -1.43 3.78
N ALA A 466 -38.42 -1.94 3.31
CA ALA A 466 -37.79 -3.14 3.84
C ALA A 466 -37.34 -2.94 5.30
N ALA A 467 -36.70 -1.81 5.61
CA ALA A 467 -36.28 -1.46 6.96
C ALA A 467 -37.47 -1.34 7.91
N ALA A 468 -38.52 -0.60 7.53
CA ALA A 468 -39.74 -0.45 8.32
C ALA A 468 -40.46 -1.80 8.53
N SER A 469 -40.49 -2.66 7.50
CA SER A 469 -41.05 -4.01 7.59
C SER A 469 -40.24 -4.90 8.53
N ALA A 470 -38.90 -4.86 8.45
CA ALA A 470 -38.02 -5.62 9.31
C ALA A 470 -38.12 -5.18 10.78
N GLU A 471 -38.27 -3.89 11.03
CA GLU A 471 -38.53 -3.34 12.37
C GLU A 471 -39.88 -3.82 12.91
N THR A 472 -40.95 -3.69 12.11
CA THR A 472 -42.32 -4.10 12.47
C THR A 472 -42.41 -5.59 12.77
N LEU A 473 -41.75 -6.42 11.95
CA LEU A 473 -41.68 -7.87 12.14
C LEU A 473 -40.71 -8.30 13.24
N GLY A 474 -39.95 -7.36 13.82
CA GLY A 474 -38.99 -7.64 14.88
C GLY A 474 -37.83 -8.51 14.43
N LEU A 475 -37.42 -8.46 13.15
CA LEU A 475 -36.33 -9.28 12.61
C LEU A 475 -34.96 -8.93 13.23
N HIS A 476 -34.82 -7.74 13.80
CA HIS A 476 -33.66 -7.31 14.59
C HIS A 476 -33.66 -7.87 16.02
N ARG A 477 -34.77 -8.43 16.50
CA ARG A 477 -34.85 -8.99 17.85
C ARG A 477 -34.19 -10.35 17.81
N THR A 478 -32.97 -10.43 18.33
CA THR A 478 -32.33 -11.70 18.65
C THR A 478 -33.26 -12.44 19.61
N GLN A 479 -33.90 -13.51 19.15
CA GLN A 479 -34.58 -14.42 20.07
C GLN A 479 -33.49 -14.98 20.99
N THR A 480 -33.47 -14.52 22.24
CA THR A 480 -32.80 -15.23 23.32
C THR A 480 -33.55 -16.55 23.50
N GLY A 481 -33.22 -17.51 22.65
CA GLY A 481 -33.59 -18.89 22.83
C GLY A 481 -32.99 -19.33 24.15
N THR A 482 -33.79 -19.29 25.21
CA THR A 482 -33.58 -20.14 26.37
C THR A 482 -33.63 -21.55 25.79
N ALA A 483 -32.45 -22.13 25.55
CA ALA A 483 -32.32 -23.53 25.24
C ALA A 483 -32.90 -24.27 26.45
N SER A 484 -34.19 -24.61 26.37
CA SER A 484 -34.76 -25.65 27.21
C SER A 484 -34.01 -26.91 26.80
N VAL A 485 -33.05 -27.29 27.65
CA VAL A 485 -32.40 -28.59 27.58
C VAL A 485 -33.50 -29.61 27.84
N SER A 486 -34.17 -30.04 26.78
CA SER A 486 -34.94 -31.27 26.80
C SER A 486 -33.91 -32.39 26.84
N SER A 487 -33.75 -32.97 28.04
CA SER A 487 -33.03 -34.20 28.25
C SER A 487 -33.79 -35.34 27.56
N GLU A 488 -33.52 -35.57 26.27
CA GLU A 488 -33.85 -36.84 25.64
C GLU A 488 -32.59 -37.70 25.50
N ASN A 489 -32.55 -38.71 26.35
CA ASN A 489 -31.62 -39.84 26.47
C ASN A 489 -30.83 -40.24 25.19
N GLY A 490 -29.66 -39.63 24.98
CA GLY A 490 -28.67 -40.10 24.00
C GLY A 490 -27.27 -39.56 24.30
N PRO A 491 -26.20 -40.28 23.92
CA PRO A 491 -24.83 -39.79 24.10
C PRO A 491 -24.62 -38.49 23.32
N VAL A 492 -23.95 -37.53 23.96
CA VAL A 492 -23.68 -36.20 23.41
C VAL A 492 -22.94 -36.34 22.07
N SER A 493 -23.56 -35.85 21.00
CA SER A 493 -22.94 -35.79 19.69
C SER A 493 -21.80 -34.75 19.70
N PRO A 494 -20.56 -35.10 19.34
CA PRO A 494 -19.47 -34.14 19.20
C PRO A 494 -19.70 -33.13 18.06
N PHE A 495 -20.72 -33.35 17.21
CA PHE A 495 -21.09 -32.43 16.14
C PHE A 495 -22.01 -31.28 16.58
N ASN A 496 -22.58 -31.34 17.80
CA ASN A 496 -23.43 -30.25 18.32
C ASN A 496 -22.63 -29.00 18.76
N THR A 497 -21.29 -29.09 18.84
CA THR A 497 -20.39 -27.96 19.14
C THR A 497 -19.83 -27.29 17.89
N LEU A 498 -20.11 -27.80 16.68
CA LEU A 498 -19.61 -27.24 15.42
C LEU A 498 -20.32 -25.96 14.95
N SER A 499 -21.39 -25.53 15.62
CA SER A 499 -22.03 -24.22 15.35
C SER A 499 -21.33 -23.06 16.05
N ARG A 500 -20.33 -23.33 16.89
CA ARG A 500 -19.38 -22.29 17.30
C ARG A 500 -18.39 -22.12 16.15
N ARG A 501 -18.64 -21.11 15.32
CA ARG A 501 -17.57 -20.42 14.61
C ARG A 501 -16.44 -20.23 15.63
N TYR A 502 -15.30 -20.85 15.34
CA TYR A 502 -14.11 -20.68 16.16
C TYR A 502 -13.75 -19.19 16.20
N PRO A 503 -13.25 -18.68 17.34
CA PRO A 503 -12.87 -17.28 17.51
C PRO A 503 -11.83 -16.85 16.48
#